data_AF-A0A164JY50-F1
#
_entry.id   AF-A0A164JY50-F1
#
_cell.length_a   1.000
_cell.length_b   1.000
_cell.length_c   1.000
_cell.angle_alpha   90.00
_cell.angle_beta   90.00
_cell.angle_gamma   90.00
#
_symmetry.space_group_name_H-M   'P 1'
#
loop_
_entity.id
_entity.type
_entity.pdbx_description
1 polymer ?
#
loop_
_entity_poly.entity_id
_entity_poly.type
_entity_poly.pdbx_seq_one_letter_code
_entity_poly.pdbx_strand_id
1 'polypeptide(L)' 'SVNVTFETVITSCGPQPKFNNYTINIDGWELVKFSPCYWTNGFVNFNVKPYAFRNNTWKRIDPNIVPPERAVAHSFRYDD' A
#
# COMPACT_ATOMS: atom_id res chain seq x y z
N SER A 1 -3.42 9.94 -18.29
CA SER A 1 -3.74 9.10 -17.11
C SER A 1 -5.18 9.35 -16.70
N VAL A 2 -5.88 8.33 -16.19
CA VAL A 2 -7.25 8.45 -15.67
C VAL A 2 -7.16 8.38 -14.15
N ASN A 3 -7.76 9.34 -13.45
CA ASN A 3 -7.86 9.28 -11.99
C ASN A 3 -8.99 8.33 -11.61
N VAL A 4 -8.67 7.30 -10.84
CA VAL A 4 -9.64 6.37 -10.26
C VAL A 4 -9.82 6.70 -8.78
N THR A 5 -11.06 6.65 -8.31
CA THR A 5 -11.37 6.77 -6.89
C THR A 5 -11.72 5.39 -6.36
N PHE A 6 -11.04 4.95 -5.30
CA PHE A 6 -11.36 3.70 -4.63
C PHE A 6 -12.41 3.93 -3.55
N GLU A 7 -13.47 3.14 -3.57
CA GLU A 7 -14.37 2.98 -2.44
C GLU A 7 -13.68 2.19 -1.33
N THR A 8 -14.20 2.28 -0.10
CA THR A 8 -13.74 1.42 1.00
C THR A 8 -14.78 0.37 1.31
N VAL A 9 -14.39 -0.90 1.24
CA VAL A 9 -15.20 -2.04 1.68
C VAL A 9 -14.63 -2.55 2.99
N ILE A 10 -15.43 -2.60 4.04
CA ILE A 10 -15.03 -3.19 5.32
C ILE A 10 -15.24 -4.71 5.23
N THR A 11 -14.17 -5.48 5.40
CA THR A 11 -14.21 -6.95 5.41
C THR A 11 -13.76 -7.47 6.78
N SER A 12 -13.76 -8.79 6.96
CA SER A 12 -13.17 -9.44 8.15
C SER A 12 -11.66 -9.18 8.30
N CYS A 13 -10.98 -8.81 7.22
CA CYS A 13 -9.56 -8.46 7.20
C CYS A 13 -9.31 -6.94 7.33
N GLY A 14 -10.37 -6.16 7.53
CA GLY A 14 -10.31 -4.71 7.67
C GLY A 14 -10.71 -3.94 6.40
N PRO A 15 -10.45 -2.62 6.36
CA PRO A 15 -10.83 -1.77 5.23
C PRO A 15 -10.02 -2.10 3.97
N GLN A 16 -10.71 -2.37 2.87
CA GLN A 16 -10.13 -2.68 1.57
C GLN A 16 -10.48 -1.61 0.53
N PRO A 17 -9.53 -1.08 -0.24
CA PRO A 17 -9.82 -0.20 -1.36
C PRO A 17 -10.36 -1.00 -2.54
N LYS A 18 -11.50 -0.58 -3.10
CA LYS A 18 -12.16 -1.26 -4.21
C LYS A 18 -12.51 -0.28 -5.32
N PHE A 19 -12.21 -0.66 -6.56
CA PHE A 19 -12.65 0.02 -7.76
C PHE A 19 -13.26 -1.02 -8.71
N ASN A 20 -14.59 -1.02 -8.86
CA ASN A 20 -15.31 -2.11 -9.52
C ASN A 20 -14.92 -3.49 -8.92
N ASN A 21 -14.46 -4.44 -9.73
CA ASN A 21 -13.99 -5.76 -9.25
C ASN A 21 -12.47 -5.81 -9.03
N TYR A 22 -11.83 -4.66 -8.86
CA TYR A 22 -10.39 -4.53 -8.70
C TYR A 22 -9.99 -3.83 -7.40
N THR A 23 -8.73 -4.00 -7.01
CA THR A 23 -8.01 -3.24 -5.98
C THR A 23 -6.68 -2.79 -6.56
N ILE A 24 -6.05 -1.78 -5.97
CA ILE A 24 -4.64 -1.45 -6.23
C ILE A 24 -3.74 -2.57 -5.66
N ASN A 25 -2.68 -2.93 -6.40
CA ASN A 25 -1.69 -3.91 -5.97
C ASN A 25 -0.80 -3.38 -4.83
N ILE A 26 -0.04 -4.27 -4.17
CA ILE A 26 0.79 -3.94 -3.00
C ILE A 26 1.83 -2.84 -3.31
N ASP A 27 2.38 -2.85 -4.52
CA ASP A 27 3.39 -1.87 -4.95
C ASP A 27 2.79 -0.51 -5.32
N GLY A 28 1.46 -0.41 -5.44
CA GLY A 28 0.73 0.83 -5.62
C GLY A 28 0.65 1.33 -7.07
N TRP A 29 0.90 0.48 -8.07
CA TRP A 29 0.99 0.87 -9.50
C TRP A 29 -0.10 0.28 -10.40
N GLU A 30 -0.58 -0.92 -10.10
CA GLU A 30 -1.45 -1.69 -11.01
C GLU A 30 -2.75 -2.13 -10.35
N LEU A 31 -3.81 -2.30 -11.14
CA LEU A 31 -5.05 -2.90 -10.68
C LEU A 31 -4.98 -4.42 -10.76
N VAL A 32 -5.33 -5.09 -9.66
CA VAL A 32 -5.49 -6.54 -9.57
C VAL A 32 -6.92 -6.89 -9.17
N LYS A 33 -7.34 -8.13 -9.40
CA LYS A 33 -8.68 -8.59 -9.01
C LYS A 33 -8.87 -8.41 -7.49
N PHE A 34 -10.03 -7.85 -7.12
CA PHE A 34 -10.38 -7.65 -5.71
C PHE A 34 -10.46 -8.99 -4.97
N SER A 35 -9.82 -9.03 -3.80
CA SER A 35 -9.95 -10.11 -2.81
C SER A 35 -10.20 -9.46 -1.44
N PRO A 36 -11.17 -9.94 -0.63
CA PRO A 36 -11.54 -9.34 0.65
C PRO A 36 -10.40 -9.19 1.67
N CYS A 37 -9.31 -9.93 1.50
CA CYS A 37 -8.16 -9.95 2.41
C CYS A 37 -6.85 -9.69 1.66
N TYR A 38 -6.90 -8.93 0.56
CA TYR A 38 -5.71 -8.57 -0.20
C TYR A 38 -4.76 -7.69 0.64
N TRP A 39 -5.30 -6.68 1.32
CA TRP A 39 -4.58 -5.87 2.29
C TRP A 39 -4.86 -6.38 3.71
N THR A 40 -3.82 -6.68 4.47
CA THR A 40 -3.96 -7.33 5.80
C THR A 40 -3.53 -6.46 6.98
N ASN A 41 -2.78 -5.38 6.72
CA ASN A 41 -2.12 -4.61 7.79
C ASN A 41 -2.78 -3.25 8.07
N GLY A 42 -3.95 -2.96 7.49
CA GLY A 42 -4.65 -1.67 7.66
C GLY A 42 -3.98 -0.47 6.97
N PHE A 43 -2.92 -0.74 6.21
CA PHE A 43 -2.23 0.23 5.35
C PHE A 43 -2.40 -0.17 3.89
N VAL A 44 -2.49 0.82 3.01
CA VAL A 44 -2.56 0.64 1.55
C VAL A 44 -1.56 1.54 0.87
N ASN A 45 -1.18 1.18 -0.34
CA ASN A 45 -0.30 1.98 -1.17
C ASN A 45 -1.07 2.52 -2.38
N PHE A 46 -1.16 3.85 -2.49
CA PHE A 46 -1.72 4.52 -3.67
C PHE A 46 -0.60 5.32 -4.35
N ASN A 47 -0.17 4.89 -5.54
CA ASN A 47 0.91 5.54 -6.29
C ASN A 47 2.20 5.71 -5.46
N VAL A 48 2.66 4.63 -4.83
CA VAL A 48 3.89 4.58 -4.01
C VAL A 48 3.82 5.46 -2.74
N LYS A 49 2.61 5.89 -2.35
CA LYS A 49 2.39 6.64 -1.12
C LYS A 49 1.58 5.77 -0.15
N PRO A 50 2.07 5.56 1.08
CA PRO A 50 1.34 4.80 2.08
C PRO A 50 0.18 5.63 2.66
N TYR A 51 -0.95 4.96 2.89
CA TYR A 51 -2.14 5.51 3.53
C TYR A 51 -2.60 4.57 4.63
N ALA A 52 -3.11 5.14 5.72
CA ALA A 52 -3.80 4.42 6.78
C ALA A 52 -5.28 4.78 6.78
N PHE A 53 -6.15 3.82 7.06
CA PHE A 53 -7.57 4.11 7.22
C PHE A 53 -7.85 4.67 8.62
N ARG A 54 -8.30 5.93 8.71
CA ARG A 54 -8.61 6.63 9.97
C ARG A 54 -9.76 7.60 9.77
N ASN A 55 -10.69 7.68 10.73
CA ASN A 55 -11.87 8.54 10.67
C ASN A 55 -12.68 8.33 9.37
N ASN A 56 -12.94 7.06 9.04
CA ASN A 56 -13.69 6.64 7.84
C ASN A 56 -13.10 7.10 6.50
N THR A 57 -11.79 7.37 6.43
CA THR A 57 -11.13 7.75 5.18
C THR A 57 -9.66 7.31 5.14
N TRP A 58 -9.10 7.21 3.94
CA TRP A 58 -7.69 6.96 3.72
C TRP A 58 -6.89 8.25 3.92
N LYS A 59 -6.00 8.27 4.90
CA LYS A 59 -5.11 9.41 5.17
C LYS A 59 -3.68 9.03 4.84
N ARG A 60 -3.00 9.88 4.08
CA ARG A 60 -1.59 9.69 3.76
C ARG A 60 -0.80 9.69 5.06
N ILE A 61 0.14 8.76 5.18
CA ILE A 61 1.10 8.74 6.28
C ILE A 61 2.48 9.06 5.74
N ASP A 62 3.27 9.80 6.52
CA ASP A 62 4.69 9.98 6.27
C ASP A 62 5.44 9.02 7.19
N PRO A 63 5.97 7.90 6.67
CA PRO A 63 6.70 6.96 7.50
C PRO A 63 8.00 7.62 7.94
N ASN A 64 8.21 7.73 9.26
CA ASN A 64 9.51 8.10 9.80
C ASN A 64 10.41 6.85 9.74
N ILE A 65 10.94 6.55 8.56
CA ILE A 65 11.92 5.49 8.40
C ILE A 65 13.23 6.06 8.92
N VAL A 66 13.62 5.64 10.13
CA VAL A 66 15.01 5.81 10.57
C VAL A 66 15.81 4.84 9.71
N PRO A 67 16.66 5.32 8.78
CA PRO A 67 17.54 4.43 8.05
C PRO A 67 18.38 3.68 9.08
N PRO A 68 18.54 2.35 8.97
CA PRO A 68 19.48 1.67 9.84
C PRO A 68 20.85 2.32 9.63
N GLU A 69 21.40 2.96 10.67
CA GLU A 69 22.72 3.61 10.67
C GLU A 69 23.88 2.67 10.25
N ARG A 70 23.60 1.38 9.98
CA ARG A 70 24.57 0.33 9.63
C ARG A 70 24.19 -0.58 8.46
N ALA A 71 23.29 -0.17 7.56
CA ALA A 71 23.14 -0.87 6.27
C ALA A 71 24.05 -0.30 5.17
N VAL A 72 24.98 0.58 5.53
CA VAL A 72 25.99 1.10 4.59
C VAL A 72 27.07 0.04 4.40
N ALA A 73 27.12 -0.54 3.19
CA ALA A 73 28.27 -1.20 2.55
C ALA A 73 28.52 -2.72 2.68
N HIS A 74 27.64 -3.54 3.25
CA HIS A 74 27.91 -5.00 3.32
C HIS A 74 27.23 -5.89 2.25
N SER A 75 26.35 -5.37 1.39
CA SER A 75 25.61 -6.22 0.42
C SER A 75 25.64 -5.74 -1.04
N PHE A 76 26.42 -4.70 -1.38
CA PHE A 76 26.61 -4.26 -2.78
C PHE A 76 27.97 -4.65 -3.34
N ARG A 77 28.56 -5.76 -2.89
CA ARG A 77 29.59 -6.44 -3.68
C ARG A 77 28.91 -7.60 -4.39
N TYR A 78 28.48 -7.35 -5.62
CA TYR A 78 28.60 -8.40 -6.61
C TYR A 78 30.11 -8.56 -6.81
N ASP A 79 30.68 -9.68 -6.37
CA ASP A 79 32.00 -10.06 -6.84
C ASP A 79 31.87 -10.36 -8.34
N ASP A 80 32.72 -9.71 -9.15
CA ASP A 80 32.80 -9.85 -10.62
C ASP A 80 33.02 -11.31 -11.08
#